data_AF-A0A7K9I2F2-F1
#
_entry.id   AF-A0A7K9I2F2-F1
#
_cell.length_a   1.000
_cell.length_b   1.000
_cell.length_c   1.000
_cell.angle_alpha   90.00
_cell.angle_beta   90.00
_cell.angle_gamma   90.00
#
_symmetry.space_group_name_H-M   'P 1'
#
loop_
_entity.id
_entity.type
_entity.pdbx_description
1 polymer ?
#
loop_
_entity_poly.entity_id
_entity_poly.type
_entity_poly.pdbx_seq_one_letter_code
_entity_poly.pdbx_strand_id
1 'polypeptide(L)' 'SGEKPYTCSDCGKSFRQSSSLTHYCCIHTMENPYQCGECGKSFSHSSYLNKHCRIHLREKPYR' A
#
# COMPACT_ATOMS: atom_id res chain seq x y z
N SER A 1 15.54 -17.37 16.24
CA SER A 1 16.04 -16.04 15.83
C SER A 1 14.88 -15.19 15.34
N GLY A 2 14.55 -14.13 16.08
CA GLY A 2 13.41 -13.23 15.78
C GLY A 2 13.86 -11.90 15.18
N GLU A 3 14.87 -11.93 14.31
CA GLU A 3 15.49 -10.72 13.78
C GLU A 3 14.52 -9.91 12.93
N LYS A 4 14.53 -8.60 13.15
CA LYS A 4 13.68 -7.62 12.50
C LYS A 4 14.57 -6.53 11.89
N PRO A 5 15.17 -6.78 10.71
CA PRO A 5 16.17 -5.89 10.15
C PRO A 5 15.60 -4.59 9.57
N TYR A 6 14.27 -4.49 9.42
CA TYR A 6 13.63 -3.32 8.81
C TYR A 6 13.05 -2.41 9.88
N THR A 7 13.69 -1.27 10.13
CA THR A 7 13.28 -0.33 11.18
C THR A 7 12.70 0.94 10.59
N CYS A 8 11.58 1.40 11.16
CA CYS A 8 10.98 2.69 10.84
C CYS A 8 11.83 3.83 11.40
N SER A 9 12.23 4.77 10.56
CA SER A 9 13.01 5.94 10.95
C SER A 9 12.23 6.93 11.83
N ASP A 10 10.90 6.98 11.68
CA ASP A 10 10.07 7.98 12.38
C ASP A 10 9.77 7.59 13.84
N CYS A 11 9.67 6.30 14.14
CA CYS A 11 9.28 5.82 15.47
C CYS A 11 10.13 4.66 16.02
N GLY A 12 11.13 4.19 15.27
CA GLY A 12 12.04 3.13 15.71
C GLY A 12 11.44 1.71 15.72
N LYS A 13 10.21 1.53 15.23
CA LYS A 13 9.57 0.21 15.21
C LYS A 13 10.18 -0.71 14.16
N SER A 14 10.57 -1.91 14.55
CA SER A 14 11.19 -2.89 13.65
C SER A 14 10.22 -3.96 13.15
N PHE A 15 10.46 -4.43 11.93
CA PHE A 15 9.69 -5.41 11.17
C PHE A 15 10.60 -6.48 10.58
N ARG A 16 10.04 -7.67 10.36
CA ARG A 16 10.75 -8.80 9.74
C ARG A 16 10.82 -8.70 8.21
N GLN A 17 9.90 -7.96 7.60
CA GLN A 17 9.79 -7.82 6.15
C GLN A 17 9.75 -6.34 5.78
N SER A 18 10.41 -5.98 4.67
CA SER A 18 10.39 -4.62 4.12
C SER A 18 8.97 -4.17 3.77
N SER A 19 8.17 -5.05 3.17
CA SER A 19 6.76 -4.77 2.84
C SER A 19 5.94 -4.36 4.06
N SER A 20 6.19 -5.00 5.21
CA SER A 20 5.53 -4.65 6.48
C SER A 20 5.95 -3.28 6.97
N LEU A 21 7.24 -2.92 6.84
CA LEU A 21 7.72 -1.58 7.15
C LEU A 21 7.11 -0.54 6.20
N THR A 22 7.11 -0.78 4.90
CA THR A 22 6.55 0.14 3.89
C THR A 22 5.07 0.42 4.14
N HIS A 23 4.27 -0.62 4.41
CA HIS A 23 2.86 -0.44 4.74
C HIS A 23 2.66 0.24 6.09
N TYR A 24 3.55 0.00 7.04
CA TYR A 24 3.51 0.68 8.32
C TYR A 24 3.81 2.17 8.19
N CYS A 25 4.80 2.58 7.37
CA CYS A 25 5.12 3.99 7.14
C CYS A 25 3.91 4.80 6.61
N CYS A 26 2.92 4.14 5.99
CA CYS A 26 1.67 4.79 5.56
C CYS A 26 0.90 5.43 6.71
N ILE A 27 1.07 4.94 7.95
CA ILE A 27 0.40 5.55 9.11
C ILE A 27 1.00 6.91 9.45
N HIS A 28 2.26 7.15 9.09
CA HIS A 28 2.97 8.38 9.36
C HIS A 28 2.69 9.43 8.28
N THR A 29 2.76 9.01 7.02
CA THR A 29 2.55 9.91 5.88
C THR A 29 1.06 10.14 5.58
N MET A 30 0.17 9.26 6.06
CA MET A 30 -1.21 9.12 5.56
C MET A 30 -1.29 8.88 4.04
N GLU A 31 -0.15 8.61 3.41
CA GLU A 31 -0.02 8.33 2.00
C GLU A 31 0.16 6.83 1.83
N ASN A 32 -0.76 6.27 1.07
CA ASN A 32 -0.76 4.86 0.72
C ASN A 32 0.08 4.68 -0.58
N PRO A 33 1.06 3.77 -0.61
CA PRO A 33 2.02 3.64 -1.71
C PRO A 33 1.39 3.16 -3.01
N TYR A 34 0.21 2.56 -2.96
CA TYR A 34 -0.47 2.02 -4.14
C TYR A 34 -1.63 2.93 -4.54
N GLN A 35 -1.34 3.93 -5.38
CA GLN A 35 -2.34 4.85 -5.91
C GLN A 35 -2.98 4.35 -7.21
N CYS A 36 -4.29 4.53 -7.33
CA CYS A 36 -5.04 4.29 -8.55
C CYS A 36 -4.84 5.45 -9.54
N GLY A 37 -4.34 5.14 -10.73
CA GLY A 37 -4.13 6.14 -11.79
C GLY A 37 -5.42 6.72 -12.37
N GLU A 38 -6.55 6.01 -12.31
CA GLU A 38 -7.81 6.50 -12.91
C GLU A 38 -8.59 7.45 -12.00
N CYS A 39 -8.56 7.26 -10.67
CA CYS A 39 -9.36 8.07 -9.74
C CYS A 39 -8.57 8.65 -8.55
N GLY A 40 -7.27 8.41 -8.47
CA GLY A 40 -6.41 8.95 -7.40
C GLY A 40 -6.59 8.29 -6.02
N LYS A 41 -7.46 7.29 -5.87
CA LYS A 41 -7.59 6.56 -4.60
C LYS A 41 -6.34 5.74 -4.30
N SER A 42 -5.83 5.84 -3.07
CA SER A 42 -4.62 5.14 -2.63
C SER A 42 -4.91 4.04 -1.62
N PHE A 43 -4.20 2.92 -1.73
CA PHE A 43 -4.37 1.70 -0.94
C PHE A 43 -3.07 1.27 -0.27
N SER A 44 -3.19 0.65 0.91
CA SER A 44 -2.03 0.15 1.67
C SER A 44 -1.42 -1.13 1.10
N HIS A 45 -2.13 -1.85 0.23
CA HIS A 45 -1.65 -3.07 -0.42
C HIS A 45 -1.97 -3.08 -1.93
N SER A 46 -1.04 -3.61 -2.72
CA SER A 46 -1.20 -3.80 -4.17
C SER A 46 -2.40 -4.69 -4.53
N SER A 47 -2.71 -5.69 -3.70
CA SER A 47 -3.86 -6.58 -3.91
C SER A 47 -5.20 -5.84 -3.81
N TYR A 48 -5.30 -4.81 -2.95
CA TYR A 48 -6.49 -3.97 -2.86
C TYR A 48 -6.60 -3.01 -4.03
N LEU A 49 -5.48 -2.39 -4.46
CA LEU A 49 -5.46 -1.60 -5.68
C LEU A 49 -5.90 -2.43 -6.89
N ASN A 50 -5.37 -3.64 -7.06
CA ASN A 50 -5.74 -4.51 -8.17
C ASN A 50 -7.23 -4.86 -8.16
N LYS A 51 -7.80 -5.19 -6.99
CA LYS A 51 -9.25 -5.41 -6.85
C LYS A 51 -10.05 -4.16 -7.20
N HIS A 52 -9.57 -2.99 -6.78
CA HIS A 52 -10.21 -1.71 -7.08
C HIS A 52 -10.18 -1.38 -8.57
N CYS A 53 -9.07 -1.61 -9.28
CA CYS A 53 -8.98 -1.35 -10.72
C CYS A 53 -9.96 -2.19 -11.55
N ARG A 54 -10.43 -3.34 -11.03
CA ARG A 54 -11.49 -4.13 -11.68
C ARG A 54 -12.84 -3.43 -11.72
N ILE A 55 -13.07 -2.45 -10.85
CA ILE A 55 -14.31 -1.67 -10.83
C ILE A 55 -14.33 -0.72 -12.03
N HIS A 56 -13.21 -0.04 -12.30
CA HIS A 56 -13.03 0.82 -13.48
C HIS A 56 -13.20 0.05 -14.81
N LEU A 57 -12.76 -1.21 -14.85
CA LEU A 57 -12.99 -2.10 -16.00
C LEU A 57 -14.47 -2.46 -16.21
N ARG A 58 -15.28 -2.50 -15.15
CA ARG A 58 -16.73 -2.71 -15.25
C ARG A 58 -17.50 -1.42 -15.56
N GLU A 59 -16.95 -0.28 -15.15
CA GLU A 59 -17.51 1.04 -15.45
C GLU A 59 -17.20 1.51 -16.86
N LYS A 60 -16.18 0.94 -17.53
CA LYS A 60 -16.00 1.12 -18.97
C LYS A 60 -17.12 0.39 -19.70
N PRO A 61 -18.05 1.11 -20.38
CA PRO A 61 -19.01 0.45 -21.26
C PRO A 61 -18.20 -0.28 -22.32
N TYR A 62 -18.51 -1.56 -22.55
CA TYR A 62 -18.11 -2.20 -23.80
C TYR A 62 -18.61 -1.29 -24.93
N ARG A 63 -17.67 -0.73 -25.71
CA ARG A 63 -17.98 -0.02 -26.94
C ARG A 63 -18.59 -0.99 -27.95
#